data_AF-A0A528JIA5-F1
#
_entry.id   AF-A0A528JIA5-F1
#
_cell.length_a   1.000
_cell.length_b   1.000
_cell.length_c   1.000
_cell.angle_alpha   90.00
_cell.angle_beta   90.00
_cell.angle_gamma   90.00
#
_symmetry.space_group_name_H-M   'P 1'
#
loop_
_entity.id
_entity.type
_entity.pdbx_description
1 polymer ?
#
loop_
_entity_poly.entity_id
_entity_poly.type
_entity_poly.pdbx_seq_one_letter_code
_entity_poly.pdbx_strand_id
1 'polypeptide(L)'
;AGRLKAEGIEWLVVAGVWTEACIDATVRDAVSSGFRVLLVKDACGSGSTAMHQTAILNLANRLYGGAVTTTDGACRLMAGETVDAWQVVGSVPLRFTYENAARLYDEL
;
A
#
# COMPACT_ATOMS: atom_id res chain seq x y z
N ALA A 1 -11.25 12.23 7.40
CA ALA A 1 -12.12 11.81 6.27
C ALA A 1 -13.04 12.90 5.69
N GLY A 2 -13.74 13.73 6.49
CA GLY A 2 -14.85 14.58 6.00
C GLY A 2 -14.56 15.48 4.79
N ARG A 3 -13.42 16.20 4.79
CA ARG A 3 -13.03 17.05 3.67
C ARG A 3 -12.82 16.26 2.36
N LEU A 4 -12.02 15.20 2.39
CA LEU A 4 -11.73 14.38 1.21
C LEU A 4 -13.00 13.75 0.63
N LYS A 5 -13.93 13.30 1.49
CA LYS A 5 -15.23 12.79 1.03
C LYS A 5 -16.10 13.88 0.40
N ALA A 6 -16.11 15.09 0.96
CA ALA A 6 -16.85 16.22 0.41
C ALA A 6 -16.31 16.64 -0.98
N GLU A 7 -15.01 16.46 -1.21
CA GLU A 7 -14.35 16.67 -2.51
C GLU A 7 -14.56 15.48 -3.49
N GLY A 8 -15.29 14.43 -3.09
CA GLY A 8 -15.57 13.27 -3.94
C GLY A 8 -14.39 12.33 -4.15
N ILE A 9 -13.37 12.40 -3.29
CA ILE A 9 -12.18 11.53 -3.40
C ILE A 9 -12.52 10.10 -2.97
N GLU A 10 -12.16 9.13 -3.82
CA GLU A 10 -12.38 7.69 -3.57
C GLU A 10 -11.08 6.92 -3.35
N TRP A 11 -9.98 7.38 -3.95
CA TRP A 11 -8.66 6.75 -3.90
C TRP A 11 -7.63 7.68 -3.26
N LEU A 12 -6.77 7.11 -2.42
CA LEU A 12 -5.62 7.78 -1.83
C LEU A 12 -4.33 7.09 -2.28
N VAL A 13 -3.41 7.86 -2.84
CA VAL A 13 -2.03 7.42 -3.10
C VAL A 13 -1.21 7.70 -1.85
N VAL A 14 -0.62 6.66 -1.27
CA VAL A 14 0.06 6.75 0.05
C VAL A 14 1.53 6.35 -0.08
N ALA A 15 2.40 7.22 0.43
CA ALA A 15 3.86 7.07 0.47
C ALA A 15 4.44 7.83 1.69
N GLY A 16 5.68 7.53 2.09
CA GLY A 16 6.40 8.23 3.15
C GLY A 16 7.00 7.33 4.25
N VAL A 17 7.24 7.89 5.44
CA VAL A 17 7.86 7.20 6.58
C VAL A 17 7.11 7.45 7.88
N TRP A 18 7.05 6.52 8.83
CA TRP A 18 7.65 5.17 8.81
C TRP A 18 6.62 4.12 8.38
N THR A 19 7.05 3.11 7.62
CA THR A 19 6.16 2.14 6.94
C THR A 19 5.27 1.38 7.94
N GLU A 20 5.87 0.89 9.02
CA GLU A 20 5.25 0.15 10.11
C GLU A 20 4.52 1.03 11.13
N ALA A 21 4.61 2.36 11.02
CA ALA A 21 4.01 3.30 11.96
C ALA A 21 3.06 4.28 11.26
N CYS A 22 3.53 5.47 10.87
CA CYS A 22 2.68 6.53 10.31
C CYS A 22 1.98 6.10 9.03
N ILE A 23 2.64 5.31 8.18
CA ILE A 23 2.04 4.79 6.96
C ILE A 23 0.99 3.73 7.29
N ASP A 24 1.32 2.74 8.11
CA ASP A 24 0.36 1.71 8.53
C ASP A 24 -0.90 2.33 9.16
N ALA A 25 -0.73 3.26 10.11
CA ALA A 25 -1.84 3.96 10.75
C ALA A 25 -2.70 4.72 9.74
N THR A 26 -2.07 5.44 8.80
CA THR A 26 -2.77 6.20 7.75
C THR A 26 -3.55 5.30 6.81
N VAL A 27 -2.96 4.19 6.36
CA VAL A 27 -3.61 3.22 5.45
C VAL A 27 -4.81 2.57 6.15
N ARG A 28 -4.67 2.17 7.41
CA ARG A 28 -5.79 1.57 8.16
C ARG A 28 -6.93 2.55 8.38
N ASP A 29 -6.63 3.81 8.71
CA ASP A 29 -7.65 4.85 8.86
C ASP A 29 -8.35 5.17 7.53
N ALA A 30 -7.60 5.19 6.42
CA ALA A 30 -8.16 5.37 5.08
C ALA A 30 -9.14 4.24 4.72
N VAL A 31 -8.71 2.99 4.89
CA VAL A 31 -9.51 1.80 4.58
C VAL A 31 -10.76 1.74 5.48
N SER A 32 -10.63 1.99 6.79
CA SER A 32 -11.78 2.02 7.72
C SER A 32 -12.76 3.15 7.40
N SER A 33 -12.24 4.27 6.88
CA SER A 33 -13.03 5.40 6.39
C SER A 33 -13.69 5.14 5.03
N GLY A 34 -13.43 4.01 4.37
CA GLY A 34 -14.02 3.62 3.09
C GLY A 34 -13.30 4.18 1.86
N PHE A 35 -12.06 4.65 1.99
CA PHE A 35 -11.21 4.98 0.85
C PHE A 35 -10.49 3.72 0.35
N ARG A 36 -10.21 3.68 -0.96
CA ARG A 36 -9.26 2.72 -1.52
C ARG A 36 -7.87 3.32 -1.46
N VAL A 37 -6.87 2.48 -1.21
CA VAL A 37 -5.48 2.92 -1.08
C VAL A 37 -4.64 2.33 -2.20
N LEU A 38 -3.90 3.18 -2.90
CA LEU A 38 -2.75 2.80 -3.72
C LEU A 38 -1.48 3.01 -2.88
N LEU A 39 -0.91 1.93 -2.37
CA LEU A 39 0.32 1.97 -1.56
C LEU A 39 1.54 1.91 -2.48
N VAL A 40 2.38 2.95 -2.44
CA VAL A 40 3.59 3.04 -3.26
C VAL A 40 4.77 2.47 -2.48
N LYS A 41 5.10 1.20 -2.72
CA LYS A 41 5.96 0.42 -1.82
C LYS A 41 7.39 0.96 -1.73
N ASP A 42 7.97 1.37 -2.85
CA ASP A 42 9.35 1.86 -2.97
C ASP A 42 9.50 3.37 -2.66
N ALA A 43 8.37 4.07 -2.49
CA ALA A 43 8.31 5.43 -1.92
C ALA A 43 8.01 5.43 -0.42
N CYS A 44 7.93 4.24 0.20
CA CYS A 44 7.84 4.08 1.64
C CYS A 44 9.20 3.69 2.23
N GLY A 45 9.41 3.93 3.52
CA GLY A 45 10.65 3.55 4.20
C GLY A 45 10.50 3.32 5.71
N SER A 46 11.49 2.65 6.30
CA SER A 46 11.58 2.40 7.74
C SER A 46 13.04 2.42 8.23
N GLY A 47 13.26 2.26 9.53
CA GLY A 47 14.60 2.18 10.16
C GLY A 47 15.41 0.95 9.74
N SER A 48 14.78 -0.07 9.16
CA SER A 48 15.48 -1.18 8.51
C SER A 48 14.67 -1.74 7.35
N THR A 49 15.36 -2.42 6.42
CA THR A 49 14.73 -3.12 5.30
C THR A 49 13.71 -4.16 5.78
N ALA A 50 14.02 -4.90 6.85
CA ALA A 50 13.12 -5.90 7.40
C ALA A 50 11.82 -5.29 7.95
N MET A 51 11.92 -4.18 8.70
CA MET A 51 10.75 -3.45 9.22
C MET A 51 9.88 -2.93 8.08
N HIS A 52 10.50 -2.34 7.05
CA HIS A 52 9.80 -1.83 5.87
C HIS A 52 9.09 -2.94 5.09
N GLN A 53 9.80 -3.98 4.67
CA GLN A 53 9.25 -5.02 3.80
C GLN A 53 8.13 -5.81 4.49
N THR A 54 8.31 -6.17 5.76
CA THR A 54 7.27 -6.89 6.53
C THR A 54 6.04 -6.02 6.77
N ALA A 55 6.20 -4.70 6.93
CA ALA A 55 5.08 -3.77 7.04
C ALA A 55 4.30 -3.64 5.72
N ILE A 56 4.99 -3.53 4.57
CA ILE A 56 4.33 -3.52 3.25
C ILE A 56 3.51 -4.79 3.04
N LEU A 57 4.08 -5.98 3.30
CA LEU A 57 3.37 -7.26 3.18
C LEU A 57 2.15 -7.33 4.11
N ASN A 58 2.27 -6.82 5.33
CA ASN A 58 1.17 -6.75 6.29
C ASN A 58 0.03 -5.83 5.83
N LEU A 59 0.38 -4.68 5.23
CA LEU A 59 -0.58 -3.72 4.71
C LEU A 59 -1.26 -4.23 3.45
N ALA A 60 -0.50 -4.82 2.52
CA ALA A 60 -1.00 -5.43 1.29
C ALA A 60 -2.15 -6.41 1.57
N ASN A 61 -2.02 -7.26 2.59
CA ASN A 61 -3.07 -8.19 3.03
C ASN A 61 -4.40 -7.54 3.49
N ARG A 62 -4.42 -6.23 3.73
CA ARG A 62 -5.52 -5.49 4.40
C ARG A 62 -6.00 -4.26 3.61
N LEU A 63 -5.63 -4.14 2.33
CA LEU A 63 -6.03 -3.01 1.49
C LEU A 63 -7.50 -3.04 1.05
N TYR A 64 -8.19 -4.18 1.18
CA TYR A 64 -9.61 -4.42 0.86
C TYR A 64 -10.15 -3.62 -0.34
N GLY A 65 -9.60 -3.88 -1.54
CA GLY A 65 -9.95 -3.17 -2.77
C GLY A 65 -8.96 -2.08 -3.19
N GLY A 66 -7.93 -1.84 -2.37
CA GLY A 66 -6.74 -1.10 -2.77
C GLY A 66 -5.71 -1.95 -3.53
N ALA A 67 -4.58 -1.32 -3.85
CA ALA A 67 -3.49 -1.92 -4.63
C ALA A 67 -2.10 -1.52 -4.09
N VAL A 68 -1.09 -2.31 -4.43
CA VAL A 68 0.33 -1.98 -4.22
C VAL A 68 0.98 -1.76 -5.59
N THR A 69 1.83 -0.75 -5.70
CA THR A 69 2.61 -0.48 -6.92
C THR A 69 3.96 0.16 -6.58
N THR A 70 4.80 0.35 -7.59
CA THR A 70 6.06 1.09 -7.53
C THR A 70 5.85 2.58 -7.80
N THR A 71 6.87 3.39 -7.55
CA THR A 71 6.85 4.83 -7.82
C THR A 71 6.63 5.09 -9.31
N ASP A 72 7.27 4.29 -10.17
CA ASP A 72 7.04 4.33 -11.62
C ASP A 72 5.57 4.07 -11.96
N GLY A 73 4.99 2.98 -11.43
CA GLY A 73 3.58 2.65 -11.65
C GLY A 73 2.62 3.73 -11.16
N ALA A 74 2.90 4.33 -10.00
CA ALA A 74 2.11 5.44 -9.45
C ALA A 74 2.19 6.70 -10.35
N CYS A 75 3.38 7.07 -10.82
CA CYS A 75 3.55 8.19 -11.74
C CYS A 75 2.81 7.97 -13.06
N ARG A 76 2.89 6.78 -13.63
CA ARG A 76 2.18 6.40 -14.87
C ARG A 76 0.66 6.43 -14.70
N LEU A 77 0.15 5.92 -13.57
CA LEU A 77 -1.28 6.04 -13.22
C LEU A 77 -1.73 7.51 -13.15
N MET A 78 -0.95 8.37 -12.48
CA MET A 78 -1.26 9.81 -12.40
C MET A 78 -1.19 10.51 -13.76
N ALA A 79 -0.40 10.00 -14.70
CA ALA A 79 -0.36 10.46 -16.08
C ALA A 79 -1.54 9.95 -16.94
N GLY A 80 -2.42 9.12 -16.38
CA GLY A 80 -3.59 8.56 -17.07
C GLY A 80 -3.32 7.24 -17.80
N GLU A 81 -2.16 6.60 -17.58
CA GLU A 81 -1.87 5.28 -18.13
C GLU A 81 -2.54 4.16 -17.33
N THR A 82 -2.66 2.99 -17.96
CA THR A 82 -2.98 1.74 -17.24
C THR A 82 -1.69 1.05 -16.82
N VAL A 83 -1.64 0.58 -15.56
CA VAL A 83 -0.51 -0.18 -15.03
C VAL A 83 -0.99 -1.46 -14.38
N ASP A 84 -0.16 -2.49 -14.43
CA ASP A 84 -0.33 -3.67 -13.61
C ASP A 84 0.08 -3.34 -12.16
N ALA A 85 -0.82 -3.61 -11.21
CA ALA A 85 -0.60 -3.37 -9.79
C ALA A 85 -1.11 -4.57 -8.99
N TRP A 86 -0.41 -4.94 -7.93
CA TRP A 86 -0.84 -6.03 -7.07
C TRP A 86 -2.12 -5.63 -6.33
N GLN A 87 -3.13 -6.51 -6.32
CA GLN A 87 -4.38 -6.29 -5.60
C GLN A 87 -4.69 -7.45 -4.67
N VAL A 88 -5.26 -7.11 -3.51
CA VAL A 88 -5.67 -8.10 -2.51
C VAL A 88 -6.91 -8.85 -3.01
N VAL A 89 -6.79 -10.18 -3.12
CA VAL A 89 -7.90 -11.08 -3.45
C VAL A 89 -8.06 -12.12 -2.35
N GLY A 90 -9.24 -12.17 -1.73
CA GLY A 90 -9.55 -13.09 -0.63
C GLY A 90 -8.98 -12.66 0.74
N SER A 91 -9.07 -13.58 1.71
CA SER A 91 -8.64 -13.32 3.08
C SER A 91 -7.17 -13.70 3.28
N VAL A 92 -6.31 -12.68 3.41
CA VAL A 92 -4.86 -12.82 3.70
C VAL A 92 -4.11 -13.65 2.64
N PRO A 93 -4.00 -13.16 1.39
CA PRO A 93 -3.34 -13.89 0.31
C PRO A 93 -1.81 -14.04 0.49
N LEU A 94 -1.17 -13.11 1.20
CA LEU A 94 0.29 -13.11 1.39
C LEU A 94 0.63 -13.74 2.74
N ARG A 95 1.01 -15.02 2.72
CA ARG A 95 1.57 -15.72 3.89
C ARG A 95 3.08 -15.68 3.79
N PHE A 96 3.71 -14.88 4.65
CA PHE A 96 5.16 -14.68 4.63
C PHE A 96 5.83 -15.15 5.92
N THR A 97 7.10 -15.53 5.79
CA THR A 97 8.04 -15.87 6.86
C THR A 97 9.25 -14.94 6.77
N TYR A 98 10.17 -15.01 7.72
CA TYR A 98 11.40 -14.22 7.65
C TYR A 98 12.24 -14.56 6.40
N GLU A 99 12.22 -15.82 5.98
CA GLU A 99 13.02 -16.32 4.85
C GLU A 99 12.48 -15.88 3.49
N ASN A 100 11.17 -15.67 3.36
CA ASN A 100 10.53 -15.37 2.07
C ASN A 100 10.00 -13.94 1.95
N ALA A 101 10.05 -13.12 3.00
CA ALA A 101 9.49 -11.77 3.02
C ALA A 101 10.10 -10.87 1.94
N ALA A 102 11.42 -10.89 1.75
CA ALA A 102 12.07 -10.06 0.74
C ALA A 102 11.58 -10.38 -0.69
N ARG A 103 11.55 -11.68 -1.05
CA ARG A 103 11.03 -12.13 -2.36
C ARG A 103 9.57 -11.73 -2.56
N LEU A 104 8.72 -11.97 -1.56
CA LEU A 104 7.31 -11.60 -1.65
C LEU A 104 7.11 -10.09 -1.77
N TYR A 105 7.94 -9.29 -1.12
CA TYR A 105 7.91 -7.84 -1.27
C TYR A 105 8.26 -7.42 -2.71
N ASP A 106 9.24 -8.06 -3.33
CA ASP A 106 9.64 -7.75 -4.71
C ASP A 106 8.53 -8.09 -5.72
N GLU A 107 7.71 -9.10 -5.43
CA GLU A 107 6.57 -9.55 -6.25
C GLU A 107 5.31 -8.67 -6.14
N LEU A 108 5.25 -7.74 -5.18
CA LEU A 108 4.17 -6.74 -5.07
C LEU A 108 4.35 -5.56 -6.03
#